data_AF-A0A437LB01-F1
#
_entry.id   AF-A0A437LB01-F1
#
_cell.length_a   1.000
_cell.length_b   1.000
_cell.length_c   1.000
_cell.angle_alpha   90.00
_cell.angle_beta   90.00
_cell.angle_gamma   90.00
#
_symmetry.space_group_name_H-M   'P 1'
#
loop_
_entity.id
_entity.type
_entity.pdbx_description
1 polymer ?
#
loop_
_entity_poly.entity_id
_entity_poly.type
_entity_poly.pdbx_seq_one_letter_code
_entity_poly.pdbx_strand_id
1 'polypeptide(L)'
;MRRGRTVLCAGLVVALAAVCGGAMAQPPAPGALDLGRMLAADPEARKIRVVLTPGITSNRDLTDPVLQAARKRMFQGGAVSPRALQALADLGDGNAALRLIKRLEAAGADTPPATIAHYYGIAAATGRVSGLNGLVRTLRDLDPTTTSAARLAVLRDIVVAYAAAGNSTAAAAVVEFAAAGRPFGPMDDAIQDLADRGNPLIALNRANALIQGGWDTADDLTRAQSYLKAVSQTAPVRAQTFARTMIPVLDARIAVLTAPRATQETDR
;
A
#
# COMPACT_ATOMS: atom_id res chain seq x y z
N MET A 1 42.18 5.89 91.44
CA MET A 1 43.47 6.04 90.74
C MET A 1 43.48 5.13 89.51
N ARG A 2 43.86 5.70 88.36
CA ARG A 2 44.49 5.07 87.18
C ARG A 2 44.02 3.69 86.67
N ARG A 3 43.58 3.73 85.39
CA ARG A 3 43.88 2.83 84.25
C ARG A 3 43.41 1.36 84.39
N GLY A 4 42.87 0.70 83.37
CA GLY A 4 43.15 0.82 81.95
C GLY A 4 42.13 0.10 81.06
N ARG A 5 42.31 0.35 79.77
CA ARG A 5 41.47 0.00 78.62
C ARG A 5 41.65 -1.47 78.24
N THR A 6 40.60 -2.11 77.76
CA THR A 6 40.73 -3.14 76.71
C THR A 6 39.56 -3.02 75.74
N VAL A 7 39.92 -2.69 74.50
CA VAL A 7 39.07 -2.64 73.31
C VAL A 7 39.05 -4.04 72.71
N LEU A 8 37.88 -4.54 72.33
CA LEU A 8 37.75 -5.63 71.36
C LEU A 8 36.63 -5.27 70.37
N CYS A 9 37.02 -4.79 69.19
CA CYS A 9 36.16 -4.65 68.03
C CYS A 9 36.19 -5.95 67.24
N ALA A 10 35.06 -6.64 67.16
CA ALA A 10 34.72 -7.59 66.09
C ALA A 10 33.52 -6.95 65.37
N GLY A 11 33.51 -6.68 64.07
CA GLY A 11 34.11 -7.44 62.99
C GLY A 11 32.99 -8.12 62.21
N LEU A 12 32.12 -7.35 61.55
CA LEU A 12 31.22 -7.86 60.50
C LEU A 12 30.77 -6.70 59.60
N VAL A 13 31.54 -6.42 58.54
CA VAL A 13 31.08 -5.57 57.44
C VAL A 13 30.56 -6.50 56.35
N VAL A 14 29.24 -6.52 56.20
CA VAL A 14 28.56 -7.13 55.04
C VAL A 14 28.79 -6.19 53.86
N ALA A 15 29.66 -6.59 52.92
CA ALA A 15 29.82 -5.92 51.64
C ALA A 15 28.61 -6.25 50.76
N LEU A 16 27.64 -5.34 50.71
CA LEU A 16 26.51 -5.39 49.80
C LEU A 16 26.98 -4.90 48.42
N ALA A 17 27.37 -5.83 47.55
CA ALA A 17 27.65 -5.54 46.15
C ALA A 17 26.33 -5.23 45.42
N ALA A 18 26.00 -3.95 45.28
CA ALA A 18 24.91 -3.48 44.44
C ALA A 18 25.33 -3.60 42.96
N VAL A 19 25.00 -4.74 42.34
CA VAL A 19 25.01 -4.90 40.89
C VAL A 19 23.87 -4.05 40.32
N CYS A 20 24.20 -2.85 39.86
CA CYS A 20 23.32 -2.02 39.05
C CYS A 20 23.20 -2.65 37.66
N GLY A 21 22.39 -3.70 37.54
CA GLY A 21 21.91 -4.22 36.27
C GLY A 21 20.91 -3.23 35.67
N GLY A 22 21.41 -2.20 35.00
CA GLY A 22 20.61 -1.32 34.16
C GLY A 22 20.09 -2.12 32.97
N ALA A 23 18.96 -2.79 33.13
CA ALA A 23 18.15 -3.25 32.02
C ALA A 23 17.72 -2.01 31.24
N MET A 24 18.44 -1.69 30.17
CA MET A 24 17.98 -0.78 29.13
C MET A 24 16.62 -1.32 28.68
N ALA A 25 15.55 -0.71 29.16
CA ALA A 25 14.19 -1.04 28.77
C ALA A 25 14.12 -0.87 27.25
N GLN A 26 14.16 -1.99 26.54
CA GLN A 26 13.98 -2.00 25.11
C GLN A 26 12.57 -1.43 24.88
N PRO A 27 12.44 -0.28 24.19
CA PRO A 27 11.14 0.32 23.97
C PRO A 27 10.24 -0.74 23.32
N PRO A 28 8.97 -0.85 23.74
CA PRO A 28 8.06 -1.83 23.17
C PRO A 28 8.07 -1.64 21.65
N ALA A 29 8.35 -2.71 20.92
CA ALA A 29 8.32 -2.68 19.46
C ALA A 29 6.97 -2.09 19.05
N PRO A 30 6.94 -1.02 18.22
CA PRO A 30 5.68 -0.43 17.81
C PRO A 30 4.84 -1.51 17.16
N GLY A 31 3.63 -1.74 17.70
CA GLY A 31 2.68 -2.70 17.15
C GLY A 31 2.51 -2.46 15.65
N ALA A 32 2.37 -3.54 14.88
CA ALA A 32 2.26 -3.48 13.42
C ALA A 32 1.25 -2.40 13.01
N LEU A 33 1.77 -1.33 12.40
CA LEU A 33 0.94 -0.21 11.96
C LEU A 33 -0.07 -0.72 10.94
N ASP A 34 -1.35 -0.48 11.19
CA ASP A 34 -2.40 -0.63 10.18
C ASP A 34 -2.32 0.55 9.20
N LEU A 35 -1.30 0.48 8.34
CA LEU A 35 -0.99 1.46 7.30
C LEU A 35 -2.17 1.66 6.34
N GLY A 36 -2.91 0.58 6.10
CA GLY A 36 -4.14 0.58 5.31
C GLY A 36 -5.17 1.53 5.91
N ARG A 37 -5.49 1.40 7.21
CA ARG A 37 -6.42 2.35 7.87
C ARG A 37 -5.89 3.77 8.02
N MET A 38 -4.58 3.95 8.12
CA MET A 38 -4.00 5.29 8.30
C MET A 38 -4.05 6.15 7.04
N LEU A 39 -3.92 5.54 5.86
CA LEU A 39 -3.86 6.24 4.58
C LEU A 39 -5.08 6.04 3.69
N ALA A 40 -5.79 4.91 3.81
CA ALA A 40 -7.03 4.72 3.06
C ALA A 40 -8.14 5.66 3.53
N ALA A 41 -7.98 6.38 4.65
CA ALA A 41 -9.02 7.25 5.19
C ALA A 41 -9.26 8.53 4.38
N ASP A 42 -8.43 8.88 3.39
CA ASP A 42 -8.66 10.05 2.54
C ASP A 42 -9.77 9.78 1.50
N PRO A 43 -10.98 10.37 1.65
CA PRO A 43 -12.08 10.15 0.72
C PRO A 43 -11.83 10.74 -0.67
N GLU A 44 -10.99 11.77 -0.78
CA GLU A 44 -10.68 12.43 -2.06
C GLU A 44 -9.67 11.62 -2.87
N ALA A 45 -8.65 11.07 -2.22
CA ALA A 45 -7.71 10.15 -2.86
C ALA A 45 -8.42 8.94 -3.49
N ARG A 46 -9.51 8.44 -2.89
CA ARG A 46 -10.31 7.34 -3.44
C ARG A 46 -11.07 7.71 -4.73
N LYS A 47 -11.35 8.99 -4.95
CA LYS A 47 -12.12 9.51 -6.10
C LYS A 47 -11.25 9.82 -7.31
N ILE A 48 -9.94 9.73 -7.18
CA ILE A 48 -9.00 9.99 -8.27
C ILE A 48 -9.31 9.07 -9.45
N ARG A 49 -9.51 9.69 -10.62
CA ARG A 49 -9.83 9.07 -11.90
C ARG A 49 -8.61 9.09 -12.80
N VAL A 50 -8.35 7.98 -13.48
CA VAL A 50 -7.31 7.87 -14.52
C VAL A 50 -7.93 7.36 -15.81
N VAL A 51 -7.72 8.10 -16.91
CA VAL A 51 -8.12 7.66 -18.26
C VAL A 51 -6.87 7.14 -18.96
N LEU A 52 -6.81 5.82 -19.14
CA LEU A 52 -5.74 5.13 -19.86
C LEU A 52 -6.11 4.93 -21.32
N THR A 53 -7.38 4.57 -21.55
CA THR A 53 -7.94 4.40 -22.88
C THR A 53 -9.28 5.15 -22.93
N PRO A 54 -9.43 6.16 -23.80
CA PRO A 54 -10.68 6.90 -23.91
C PRO A 54 -11.83 6.01 -24.41
N GLY A 55 -11.54 4.99 -25.23
CA GLY A 55 -12.54 4.11 -25.83
C GLY A 55 -13.49 4.87 -26.75
N ILE A 56 -14.71 4.36 -26.93
CA ILE A 56 -15.78 5.12 -27.60
C ILE A 56 -16.38 6.18 -26.66
N THR A 57 -16.30 7.43 -27.08
CA THR A 57 -16.80 8.59 -26.32
C THR A 57 -18.12 9.10 -26.89
N SER A 58 -18.37 8.89 -28.19
CA SER A 58 -19.54 9.37 -28.91
C SER A 58 -20.21 8.27 -29.75
N ASN A 59 -21.46 8.49 -30.16
CA ASN A 59 -22.13 7.57 -31.09
C ASN A 59 -21.52 7.61 -32.49
N ARG A 60 -20.79 8.68 -32.83
CA ARG A 60 -20.15 8.82 -34.15
C ARG A 60 -18.92 7.92 -34.27
N ASP A 61 -18.37 7.48 -33.13
CA ASP A 61 -17.22 6.57 -33.06
C ASP A 61 -17.62 5.14 -33.46
N LEU A 62 -18.92 4.85 -33.55
CA LEU A 62 -19.48 3.54 -33.93
C LEU A 62 -19.82 3.53 -35.41
N THR A 63 -19.27 2.57 -36.16
CA THR A 63 -19.61 2.36 -37.57
C THR A 63 -20.88 1.52 -37.77
N ASP A 64 -21.20 0.63 -36.81
CA ASP A 64 -22.38 -0.23 -36.86
C ASP A 64 -23.64 0.51 -36.38
N PRO A 65 -24.66 0.71 -37.25
CA PRO A 65 -25.93 1.34 -36.88
C PRO A 65 -26.67 0.61 -35.75
N VAL A 66 -26.52 -0.71 -35.64
CA VAL A 66 -27.13 -1.51 -34.56
C VAL A 66 -26.51 -1.15 -33.22
N LEU A 67 -25.18 -0.99 -33.16
CA LEU A 67 -24.48 -0.55 -31.94
C LEU A 67 -24.77 0.92 -31.62
N GLN A 68 -24.89 1.80 -32.62
CA GLN A 68 -25.34 3.18 -32.41
C GLN A 68 -26.72 3.23 -31.75
N ALA A 69 -27.67 2.45 -32.26
CA ALA A 69 -29.02 2.37 -31.70
C ALA A 69 -29.01 1.76 -30.28
N ALA A 70 -28.21 0.72 -30.04
CA ALA A 70 -28.05 0.11 -28.73
C ALA A 70 -27.47 1.09 -27.70
N ARG A 71 -26.42 1.83 -28.07
CA ARG A 71 -25.79 2.85 -27.22
C ARG A 71 -26.75 4.00 -26.93
N LYS A 72 -27.48 4.49 -27.93
CA LYS A 72 -28.54 5.51 -27.74
C LYS A 72 -29.59 5.03 -26.72
N ARG A 73 -30.09 3.81 -26.89
CA ARG A 73 -31.06 3.20 -25.97
C ARG A 73 -30.49 3.04 -24.56
N MET A 74 -29.22 2.68 -24.43
CA MET A 74 -28.52 2.58 -23.15
C MET A 74 -28.58 3.90 -22.37
N PHE A 75 -28.24 5.03 -23.02
CA PHE A 75 -28.27 6.36 -22.41
C PHE A 75 -29.67 6.85 -22.09
N GLN A 76 -30.67 6.40 -22.84
CA GLN A 76 -32.09 6.66 -22.55
C GLN A 76 -32.66 5.77 -21.44
N GLY A 77 -31.84 4.94 -20.79
CA GLY A 77 -32.29 4.04 -19.73
C GLY A 77 -32.99 2.77 -20.23
N GLY A 78 -33.11 2.58 -21.55
CA GLY A 78 -33.78 1.42 -22.13
C GLY A 78 -32.99 0.11 -22.00
N ALA A 79 -33.69 -1.00 -22.24
CA ALA A 79 -33.10 -2.33 -22.23
C ALA A 79 -32.19 -2.57 -23.45
N VAL A 80 -30.96 -3.00 -23.20
CA VAL A 80 -29.98 -3.38 -24.23
C VAL A 80 -29.72 -4.87 -24.12
N SER A 81 -29.46 -5.61 -25.20
CA SER A 81 -29.15 -7.05 -25.10
C SER A 81 -27.76 -7.27 -24.48
N PRO A 82 -27.49 -8.41 -23.80
CA PRO A 82 -26.16 -8.71 -23.27
C PRO A 82 -25.08 -8.67 -24.36
N ARG A 83 -25.36 -9.23 -25.54
CA ARG A 83 -24.46 -9.21 -26.69
C ARG A 83 -24.11 -7.80 -27.16
N ALA A 84 -25.07 -6.88 -27.18
CA ALA A 84 -24.80 -5.50 -27.56
C ALA A 84 -24.02 -4.75 -26.47
N LEU A 85 -24.27 -5.02 -25.18
CA LEU A 85 -23.47 -4.47 -24.09
C LEU A 85 -22.02 -4.96 -24.16
N GLN A 86 -21.81 -6.25 -24.46
CA GLN A 86 -20.50 -6.83 -24.68
C GLN A 86 -19.79 -6.16 -25.85
N ALA A 87 -20.42 -6.09 -27.03
CA ALA A 87 -19.82 -5.44 -28.19
C ALA A 87 -19.44 -3.97 -27.94
N LEU A 88 -20.28 -3.21 -27.22
CA LEU A 88 -19.96 -1.83 -26.83
C LEU A 88 -18.82 -1.77 -25.82
N ALA A 89 -18.80 -2.66 -24.83
CA ALA A 89 -17.74 -2.74 -23.84
C ALA A 89 -16.39 -3.12 -24.47
N ASP A 90 -16.38 -4.08 -25.38
CA ASP A 90 -15.19 -4.53 -26.11
C ASP A 90 -14.59 -3.40 -26.99
N LEU A 91 -15.42 -2.42 -27.40
CA LEU A 91 -14.99 -1.16 -28.05
C LEU A 91 -14.56 -0.06 -27.06
N GLY A 92 -14.49 -0.37 -25.76
CA GLY A 92 -14.07 0.58 -24.73
C GLY A 92 -15.18 1.46 -24.16
N ASP A 93 -16.48 1.13 -24.34
CA ASP A 93 -17.54 1.85 -23.64
C ASP A 93 -17.62 1.39 -22.18
N GLY A 94 -17.01 2.15 -21.28
CA GLY A 94 -17.02 1.79 -19.86
C GLY A 94 -18.42 1.83 -19.20
N ASN A 95 -19.43 2.52 -19.77
CA ASN A 95 -20.80 2.46 -19.24
C ASN A 95 -21.42 1.11 -19.60
N ALA A 96 -21.21 0.67 -20.84
CA ALA A 96 -21.65 -0.64 -21.29
C ALA A 96 -20.96 -1.74 -20.48
N ALA A 97 -19.67 -1.61 -20.20
CA ALA A 97 -18.91 -2.53 -19.35
C ALA A 97 -19.54 -2.65 -17.94
N LEU A 98 -19.79 -1.52 -17.25
CA LEU A 98 -20.42 -1.55 -15.92
C LEU A 98 -21.84 -2.15 -15.93
N ARG A 99 -22.63 -1.90 -17.00
CA ARG A 99 -23.96 -2.51 -17.14
C ARG A 99 -23.88 -4.01 -17.42
N LEU A 100 -22.92 -4.44 -18.22
CA LEU A 100 -22.69 -5.85 -18.50
C LEU A 100 -22.29 -6.59 -17.22
N ILE A 101 -21.38 -6.03 -16.44
CA ILE A 101 -20.94 -6.60 -15.15
C ILE A 101 -22.11 -6.84 -14.22
N LYS A 102 -23.01 -5.86 -14.06
CA LYS A 102 -24.21 -6.03 -13.22
C LYS A 102 -25.07 -7.22 -13.66
N ARG A 103 -25.12 -7.52 -14.96
CA ARG A 103 -25.85 -8.68 -15.49
C ARG A 103 -25.11 -9.98 -15.28
N LEU A 104 -23.79 -9.97 -15.47
CA LEU A 104 -22.93 -11.12 -15.20
C LEU A 104 -22.98 -11.50 -13.70
N GLU A 105 -22.90 -10.52 -12.81
CA GLU A 105 -23.04 -10.72 -11.36
C GLU A 105 -24.45 -11.22 -10.99
N ALA A 106 -25.51 -10.72 -11.66
CA ALA A 106 -26.88 -11.18 -11.45
C ALA A 106 -27.12 -12.61 -11.97
N ALA A 107 -26.36 -13.06 -12.97
CA ALA A 107 -26.39 -14.43 -13.46
C ALA A 107 -25.75 -15.44 -12.48
N GLY A 108 -25.01 -14.96 -11.48
CA GLY A 108 -24.49 -15.79 -10.38
C GLY A 108 -23.16 -16.48 -10.70
N ALA A 109 -22.97 -17.65 -10.07
CA ALA A 109 -21.68 -18.36 -10.00
C ALA A 109 -21.12 -18.84 -11.34
N ASP A 110 -21.90 -18.77 -12.42
CA ASP A 110 -21.50 -19.26 -13.74
C ASP A 110 -20.52 -18.33 -14.47
N THR A 111 -20.35 -17.09 -14.01
CA THR A 111 -19.40 -16.16 -14.66
C THR A 111 -18.00 -16.26 -14.02
N PRO A 112 -16.95 -16.61 -14.79
CA PRO A 112 -15.59 -16.64 -14.27
C PRO A 112 -15.11 -15.28 -13.76
N PRO A 113 -14.39 -15.20 -12.62
CA PRO A 113 -13.81 -13.95 -12.11
C PRO A 113 -12.92 -13.24 -13.13
N ALA A 114 -12.21 -13.98 -13.98
CA ALA A 114 -11.39 -13.43 -15.06
C ALA A 114 -12.21 -12.57 -16.05
N THR A 115 -13.44 -12.98 -16.37
CA THR A 115 -14.36 -12.24 -17.24
C THR A 115 -14.86 -10.97 -16.55
N ILE A 116 -15.21 -11.06 -15.26
CA ILE A 116 -15.66 -9.91 -14.48
C ILE A 116 -14.52 -8.88 -14.33
N ALA A 117 -13.31 -9.35 -14.02
CA ALA A 117 -12.12 -8.51 -13.91
C ALA A 117 -11.79 -7.82 -15.23
N HIS A 118 -11.94 -8.50 -16.36
CA HIS A 118 -11.75 -7.91 -17.68
C HIS A 118 -12.67 -6.69 -17.91
N TYR A 119 -13.97 -6.83 -17.67
CA TYR A 119 -14.91 -5.73 -17.87
C TYR A 119 -14.79 -4.62 -16.82
N TYR A 120 -14.44 -4.95 -15.56
CA TYR A 120 -14.08 -3.93 -14.58
C TYR A 120 -12.82 -3.17 -15.01
N GLY A 121 -11.83 -3.86 -15.59
CA GLY A 121 -10.63 -3.28 -16.20
C GLY A 121 -10.95 -2.28 -17.30
N ILE A 122 -11.84 -2.63 -18.25
CA ILE A 122 -12.31 -1.68 -19.29
C ILE A 122 -12.95 -0.45 -18.65
N ALA A 123 -13.86 -0.65 -17.68
CA ALA A 123 -14.48 0.47 -16.99
C ALA A 123 -13.43 1.36 -16.29
N ALA A 124 -12.48 0.76 -15.58
CA ALA A 124 -11.40 1.47 -14.90
C ALA A 124 -10.50 2.23 -15.88
N ALA A 125 -10.10 1.62 -17.00
CA ALA A 125 -9.26 2.23 -18.03
C ALA A 125 -9.92 3.45 -18.69
N THR A 126 -11.25 3.48 -18.78
CA THR A 126 -12.02 4.67 -19.23
C THR A 126 -12.21 5.73 -18.14
N GLY A 127 -11.59 5.55 -16.98
CA GLY A 127 -11.64 6.47 -15.86
C GLY A 127 -12.84 6.30 -14.92
N ARG A 128 -13.45 5.12 -14.84
CA ARG A 128 -14.55 4.91 -13.89
C ARG A 128 -13.99 4.36 -12.60
N VAL A 129 -14.05 5.16 -11.53
CA VAL A 129 -13.59 4.76 -10.20
C VAL A 129 -14.36 3.54 -9.68
N SER A 130 -15.66 3.43 -9.97
CA SER A 130 -16.43 2.21 -9.66
C SER A 130 -15.88 0.97 -10.39
N GLY A 131 -15.32 1.17 -11.58
CA GLY A 131 -14.60 0.16 -12.35
C GLY A 131 -13.36 -0.32 -11.60
N LEU A 132 -12.52 0.60 -11.12
CA LEU A 132 -11.34 0.30 -10.32
C LEU A 132 -11.70 -0.47 -9.04
N ASN A 133 -12.69 0.01 -8.28
CA ASN A 133 -13.06 -0.63 -7.01
C ASN A 133 -13.55 -2.06 -7.23
N GLY A 134 -14.35 -2.28 -8.28
CA GLY A 134 -14.77 -3.61 -8.68
C GLY A 134 -13.61 -4.48 -9.15
N LEU A 135 -12.70 -3.92 -9.94
CA LEU A 135 -11.50 -4.61 -10.41
C LEU A 135 -10.67 -5.12 -9.24
N VAL A 136 -10.29 -4.24 -8.31
CA VAL A 136 -9.49 -4.60 -7.13
C VAL A 136 -10.17 -5.69 -6.32
N ARG A 137 -11.50 -5.60 -6.12
CA ARG A 137 -12.27 -6.64 -5.43
C ARG A 137 -12.18 -7.97 -6.16
N THR A 138 -12.43 -8.00 -7.47
CA THR A 138 -12.40 -9.24 -8.25
C THR A 138 -11.01 -9.86 -8.35
N LEU A 139 -9.96 -9.05 -8.39
CA LEU A 139 -8.57 -9.52 -8.47
C LEU A 139 -8.12 -10.32 -7.23
N ARG A 140 -8.74 -10.09 -6.05
CA ARG A 140 -8.44 -10.85 -4.82
C ARG A 140 -8.81 -12.33 -4.93
N ASP A 141 -9.87 -12.61 -5.68
CA ASP A 141 -10.43 -13.95 -5.87
C ASP A 141 -10.03 -14.55 -7.23
N LEU A 142 -9.27 -13.82 -8.04
CA LEU A 142 -8.87 -14.26 -9.38
C LEU A 142 -7.79 -15.34 -9.29
N ASP A 143 -8.07 -16.49 -9.89
CA ASP A 143 -7.07 -17.53 -10.16
C ASP A 143 -6.22 -17.11 -11.38
N PRO A 144 -4.92 -16.83 -11.21
CA PRO A 144 -4.07 -16.39 -12.32
C PRO A 144 -3.92 -17.43 -13.42
N THR A 145 -4.12 -18.72 -13.14
CA THR A 145 -4.02 -19.79 -14.17
C THR A 145 -5.16 -19.75 -15.19
N THR A 146 -6.28 -19.14 -14.81
CA THR A 146 -7.45 -18.97 -15.69
C THR A 146 -7.37 -17.75 -16.62
N THR A 147 -6.29 -16.98 -16.51
CA THR A 147 -6.11 -15.70 -17.20
C THR A 147 -4.77 -15.67 -17.93
N SER A 148 -4.74 -15.18 -19.17
CA SER A 148 -3.48 -15.06 -19.91
C SER A 148 -2.55 -14.04 -19.26
N ALA A 149 -1.23 -14.26 -19.36
CA ALA A 149 -0.21 -13.35 -18.83
C ALA A 149 -0.37 -11.91 -19.37
N ALA A 150 -0.68 -11.77 -20.67
CA ALA A 150 -0.93 -10.47 -21.29
C ALA A 150 -2.15 -9.75 -20.67
N ARG A 151 -3.22 -10.48 -20.35
CA ARG A 151 -4.40 -9.89 -19.69
C ARG A 151 -4.09 -9.51 -18.25
N LEU A 152 -3.36 -10.34 -17.51
CA LEU A 152 -2.91 -10.00 -16.16
C LEU A 152 -2.04 -8.73 -16.15
N ALA A 153 -1.12 -8.60 -17.10
CA ALA A 153 -0.28 -7.40 -17.24
C ALA A 153 -1.13 -6.14 -17.45
N VAL A 154 -2.13 -6.17 -18.33
CA VAL A 154 -3.06 -5.04 -18.53
C VAL A 154 -3.80 -4.69 -17.23
N LEU A 155 -4.30 -5.68 -16.50
CA LEU A 155 -5.01 -5.43 -15.24
C LEU A 155 -4.06 -4.87 -14.16
N ARG A 156 -2.82 -5.35 -14.10
CA ARG A 156 -1.75 -4.83 -13.23
C ARG A 156 -1.50 -3.37 -13.53
N ASP A 157 -1.27 -3.05 -14.80
CA ASP A 157 -0.91 -1.70 -15.23
C ASP A 157 -2.04 -0.69 -15.00
N ILE A 158 -3.31 -1.12 -15.12
CA ILE A 158 -4.46 -0.31 -14.72
C ILE A 158 -4.38 0.06 -13.23
N VAL A 159 -4.20 -0.93 -12.35
CA VAL A 159 -4.13 -0.69 -10.90
C VAL A 159 -2.92 0.19 -10.56
N VAL A 160 -1.75 -0.11 -11.13
CA VAL A 160 -0.52 0.66 -10.92
C VAL A 160 -0.67 2.10 -11.39
N ALA A 161 -1.31 2.35 -12.54
CA ALA A 161 -1.51 3.71 -13.03
C ALA A 161 -2.43 4.54 -12.11
N TYR A 162 -3.48 3.93 -11.54
CA TYR A 162 -4.29 4.58 -10.52
C TYR A 162 -3.50 4.87 -9.24
N ALA A 163 -2.64 3.93 -8.82
CA ALA A 163 -1.76 4.15 -7.68
C ALA A 163 -0.78 5.31 -7.95
N ALA A 164 -0.18 5.36 -9.14
CA ALA A 164 0.73 6.43 -9.55
C ALA A 164 0.04 7.80 -9.58
N ALA A 165 -1.25 7.84 -9.94
CA ALA A 165 -2.08 9.04 -9.86
C ALA A 165 -2.48 9.45 -8.43
N GLY A 166 -2.09 8.66 -7.41
CA GLY A 166 -2.38 8.94 -6.00
C GLY A 166 -3.67 8.29 -5.49
N ASN A 167 -4.32 7.41 -6.27
CA ASN A 167 -5.53 6.75 -5.79
C ASN A 167 -5.19 5.79 -4.63
N SER A 168 -5.70 6.09 -3.43
CA SER A 168 -5.35 5.34 -2.22
C SER A 168 -5.84 3.89 -2.25
N THR A 169 -6.98 3.62 -2.90
CA THR A 169 -7.50 2.24 -3.05
C THR A 169 -6.56 1.42 -3.92
N ALA A 170 -6.11 1.99 -5.04
CA ALA A 170 -5.17 1.33 -5.92
C ALA A 170 -3.80 1.14 -5.26
N ALA A 171 -3.26 2.16 -4.57
CA ALA A 171 -1.99 2.05 -3.87
C ALA A 171 -2.02 0.94 -2.79
N ALA A 172 -3.11 0.86 -2.02
CA ALA A 172 -3.31 -0.23 -1.06
C ALA A 172 -3.37 -1.61 -1.75
N ALA A 173 -4.07 -1.70 -2.90
CA ALA A 173 -4.15 -2.93 -3.67
C ALA A 173 -2.78 -3.36 -4.23
N VAL A 174 -1.94 -2.42 -4.68
CA VAL A 174 -0.57 -2.73 -5.14
C VAL A 174 0.26 -3.35 -4.02
N VAL A 175 0.23 -2.77 -2.80
CA VAL A 175 0.93 -3.35 -1.63
C VAL A 175 0.37 -4.73 -1.29
N GLU A 176 -0.95 -4.89 -1.29
CA GLU A 176 -1.64 -6.15 -1.01
C GLU A 176 -1.23 -7.25 -1.99
N PHE A 177 -1.29 -6.97 -3.31
CA PHE A 177 -0.95 -7.95 -4.34
C PHE A 177 0.53 -8.27 -4.40
N ALA A 178 1.40 -7.28 -4.16
CA ALA A 178 2.84 -7.49 -4.05
C ALA A 178 3.18 -8.43 -2.88
N ALA A 179 2.60 -8.17 -1.69
CA ALA A 179 2.84 -8.99 -0.50
C ALA A 179 2.29 -10.42 -0.66
N ALA A 180 1.15 -10.57 -1.33
CA ALA A 180 0.55 -11.88 -1.58
C ALA A 180 1.22 -12.66 -2.73
N GLY A 181 2.01 -11.99 -3.58
CA GLY A 181 2.56 -12.57 -4.82
C GLY A 181 1.49 -12.99 -5.83
N ARG A 182 0.23 -12.58 -5.65
CA ARG A 182 -0.92 -12.95 -6.50
C ARG A 182 -1.89 -11.77 -6.66
N PRO A 183 -2.57 -11.63 -7.80
CA PRO A 183 -2.52 -12.52 -8.97
C PRO A 183 -1.34 -12.25 -9.92
N PHE A 184 -0.53 -11.22 -9.66
CA PHE A 184 0.45 -10.72 -10.63
C PHE A 184 1.86 -11.31 -10.50
N GLY A 185 2.15 -12.08 -9.46
CA GLY A 185 3.52 -12.43 -9.10
C GLY A 185 4.24 -11.31 -8.36
N PRO A 186 5.59 -11.31 -8.36
CA PRO A 186 6.39 -10.23 -7.79
C PRO A 186 6.09 -8.87 -8.44
N MET A 187 6.10 -7.80 -7.63
CA MET A 187 5.80 -6.43 -8.06
C MET A 187 6.82 -5.41 -7.51
N ASP A 188 8.06 -5.86 -7.26
CA ASP A 188 9.10 -5.00 -6.66
C ASP A 188 9.43 -3.79 -7.54
N ASP A 189 9.37 -3.95 -8.87
CA ASP A 189 9.54 -2.91 -9.88
C ASP A 189 8.49 -1.80 -9.73
N ALA A 190 7.21 -2.19 -9.67
CA ALA A 190 6.10 -1.27 -9.54
C ALA A 190 6.08 -0.58 -8.17
N ILE A 191 6.40 -1.32 -7.09
CA ILE A 191 6.53 -0.75 -5.75
C ILE A 191 7.65 0.28 -5.71
N GLN A 192 8.80 -0.01 -6.32
CA GLN A 192 9.92 0.92 -6.35
C GLN A 192 9.59 2.18 -7.16
N ASP A 193 9.04 2.05 -8.38
CA ASP A 193 8.65 3.20 -9.21
C ASP A 193 7.61 4.09 -8.50
N LEU A 194 6.62 3.50 -7.84
CA LEU A 194 5.63 4.28 -7.08
C LEU A 194 6.22 4.99 -5.86
N ALA A 195 7.21 4.37 -5.19
CA ALA A 195 7.92 5.01 -4.09
C ALA A 195 8.76 6.19 -4.58
N ASP A 196 9.45 6.04 -5.71
CA ASP A 196 10.29 7.08 -6.32
C ASP A 196 9.44 8.26 -6.83
N ARG A 197 8.21 7.99 -7.27
CA ARG A 197 7.19 9.02 -7.59
C ARG A 197 6.57 9.67 -6.36
N GLY A 198 6.97 9.28 -5.15
CA GLY A 198 6.50 9.87 -3.91
C GLY A 198 5.07 9.48 -3.54
N ASN A 199 4.57 8.32 -3.98
CA ASN A 199 3.27 7.85 -3.51
C ASN A 199 3.31 7.65 -1.98
N PRO A 200 2.48 8.36 -1.20
CA PRO A 200 2.62 8.40 0.25
C PRO A 200 2.33 7.06 0.92
N LEU A 201 1.47 6.22 0.33
CA LEU A 201 1.17 4.89 0.86
C LEU A 201 2.29 3.90 0.61
N ILE A 202 2.84 3.91 -0.58
CA ILE A 202 3.99 3.08 -0.90
C ILE A 202 5.20 3.51 -0.06
N ALA A 203 5.50 4.81 0.03
CA ALA A 203 6.59 5.34 0.86
C ALA A 203 6.43 4.95 2.33
N LEU A 204 5.22 5.11 2.91
CA LEU A 204 4.98 4.74 4.30
C LEU A 204 5.11 3.22 4.52
N ASN A 205 4.66 2.39 3.57
CA ASN A 205 4.84 0.94 3.62
C ASN A 205 6.33 0.54 3.59
N ARG A 206 7.13 1.18 2.72
CA ARG A 206 8.58 0.94 2.65
C ARG A 206 9.29 1.35 3.94
N ALA A 207 8.94 2.51 4.50
CA ALA A 207 9.45 2.94 5.79
C ALA A 207 9.15 1.92 6.89
N ASN A 208 7.90 1.46 6.98
CA ASN A 208 7.50 0.47 7.96
C ASN A 208 8.22 -0.87 7.78
N ALA A 209 8.37 -1.36 6.54
CA ALA A 209 9.08 -2.61 6.27
C ALA A 209 10.55 -2.55 6.73
N LEU A 210 11.24 -1.44 6.48
CA LEU A 210 12.61 -1.22 6.95
C LEU A 210 12.69 -1.17 8.49
N ILE A 211 11.75 -0.47 9.14
CA ILE A 211 11.68 -0.38 10.61
C ILE A 211 11.38 -1.75 11.26
N GLN A 212 10.54 -2.57 10.62
CA GLN A 212 10.23 -3.93 11.08
C GLN A 212 11.38 -4.91 10.80
N GLY A 213 12.20 -4.64 9.78
CA GLY A 213 13.40 -5.42 9.47
C GLY A 213 14.49 -5.33 10.54
N GLY A 214 14.45 -4.31 11.38
CA GLY A 214 15.32 -4.18 12.54
C GLY A 214 15.72 -2.73 12.83
N TRP A 215 16.30 -2.52 14.01
CA TRP A 215 16.75 -1.20 14.47
C TRP A 215 18.27 -1.11 14.57
N ASP A 216 19.00 -2.03 13.94
CA ASP A 216 20.44 -2.21 14.14
C ASP A 216 21.28 -1.75 12.95
N THR A 217 20.65 -1.48 11.81
CA THR A 217 21.34 -1.03 10.58
C THR A 217 21.07 0.46 10.34
N ALA A 218 22.11 1.30 10.44
CA ALA A 218 21.98 2.74 10.20
C ALA A 218 21.47 3.07 8.78
N ASP A 219 21.90 2.29 7.78
CA ASP A 219 21.48 2.47 6.38
C ASP A 219 19.97 2.22 6.19
N ASP A 220 19.43 1.16 6.79
CA ASP A 220 18.00 0.85 6.72
C ASP A 220 17.15 1.95 7.37
N LEU A 221 17.58 2.42 8.54
CA LEU A 221 16.89 3.50 9.24
C LEU A 221 16.99 4.83 8.48
N THR A 222 18.11 5.10 7.82
CA THR A 222 18.29 6.29 6.96
C THR A 222 17.36 6.24 5.74
N ARG A 223 17.21 5.07 5.11
CA ARG A 223 16.23 4.86 4.04
C ARG A 223 14.80 5.01 4.54
N ALA A 224 14.46 4.42 5.69
CA ALA A 224 13.14 4.54 6.30
C ALA A 224 12.80 6.01 6.60
N GLN A 225 13.76 6.75 7.16
CA GLN A 225 13.61 8.18 7.41
C GLN A 225 13.37 8.98 6.13
N SER A 226 14.08 8.67 5.05
CA SER A 226 13.91 9.38 3.76
C SER A 226 12.49 9.23 3.23
N TYR A 227 11.91 8.03 3.32
CA TYR A 227 10.50 7.80 2.99
C TYR A 227 9.54 8.58 3.90
N LEU A 228 9.79 8.60 5.22
CA LEU A 228 8.96 9.37 6.15
C LEU A 228 9.03 10.88 5.90
N LYS A 229 10.19 11.41 5.53
CA LYS A 229 10.34 12.82 5.14
C LYS A 229 9.46 13.15 3.93
N ALA A 230 9.42 12.30 2.90
CA ALA A 230 8.51 12.47 1.77
C ALA A 230 7.03 12.46 2.21
N VAL A 231 6.64 11.47 3.02
CA VAL A 231 5.26 11.37 3.58
C VAL A 231 4.88 12.61 4.38
N SER A 232 5.80 13.19 5.15
CA SER A 232 5.55 14.37 5.99
C SER A 232 5.19 15.65 5.23
N GLN A 233 5.46 15.66 3.92
CA GLN A 233 5.25 16.80 3.02
C GLN A 233 4.04 16.61 2.10
N THR A 234 3.83 15.39 1.58
CA THR A 234 2.87 15.14 0.49
C THR A 234 1.63 14.34 0.92
N ALA A 235 1.67 13.65 2.05
CA ALA A 235 0.59 12.76 2.47
C ALA A 235 -0.58 13.50 3.14
N PRO A 236 -1.73 12.83 3.37
CA PRO A 236 -2.79 13.37 4.22
C PRO A 236 -2.32 13.63 5.66
N VAL A 237 -2.96 14.58 6.36
CA VAL A 237 -2.57 15.10 7.69
C VAL A 237 -2.25 14.01 8.71
N ARG A 238 -3.03 12.92 8.74
CA ARG A 238 -2.83 11.81 9.68
C ARG A 238 -1.49 11.12 9.46
N ALA A 239 -1.12 10.87 8.21
CA ALA A 239 0.15 10.26 7.85
C ALA A 239 1.32 11.24 8.01
N GLN A 240 1.12 12.53 7.72
CA GLN A 240 2.11 13.55 8.02
C GLN A 240 2.44 13.59 9.51
N THR A 241 1.42 13.54 10.37
CA THR A 241 1.58 13.57 11.82
C THR A 241 2.41 12.38 12.29
N PHE A 242 2.05 11.17 11.87
CA PHE A 242 2.83 9.97 12.18
C PHE A 242 4.29 10.07 11.71
N ALA A 243 4.50 10.50 10.46
CA ALA A 243 5.85 10.66 9.92
C ALA A 243 6.68 11.66 10.73
N ARG A 244 6.10 12.82 11.08
CA ARG A 244 6.77 13.85 11.91
C ARG A 244 7.10 13.35 13.31
N THR A 245 6.28 12.48 13.90
CA THR A 245 6.57 11.86 15.19
C THR A 245 7.69 10.83 15.09
N MET A 246 7.75 10.06 14.00
CA MET A 246 8.74 8.99 13.84
C MET A 246 10.12 9.47 13.40
N ILE A 247 10.21 10.56 12.62
CA ILE A 247 11.49 11.07 12.11
C ILE A 247 12.52 11.31 13.25
N PRO A 248 12.19 12.04 14.34
CA PRO A 248 13.13 12.26 15.44
C PRO A 248 13.57 10.97 16.15
N VAL A 249 12.69 9.96 16.21
CA VAL A 249 12.99 8.66 16.81
C VAL A 249 14.05 7.94 15.98
N LEU A 250 13.93 7.99 14.65
CA LEU A 250 14.93 7.43 13.74
C LEU A 250 16.24 8.22 13.79
N ASP A 251 16.19 9.55 13.82
CA ASP A 251 17.38 10.42 13.95
C ASP A 251 18.22 10.02 15.17
N ALA A 252 17.58 9.88 16.33
CA ALA A 252 18.26 9.51 17.56
C ALA A 252 18.92 8.12 17.47
N ARG A 253 18.24 7.13 16.87
CA ARG A 253 18.80 5.78 16.72
C ARG A 253 19.95 5.76 15.73
N ILE A 254 19.81 6.42 14.59
CA ILE A 254 20.86 6.52 13.57
C ILE A 254 22.12 7.11 14.20
N ALA A 255 21.99 8.22 14.95
CA ALA A 255 23.11 8.86 15.62
C ALA A 255 23.87 7.91 16.57
N VAL A 256 23.15 7.06 17.32
CA VAL A 256 23.76 6.04 18.19
C VAL A 256 24.52 4.98 17.40
N LEU A 257 23.98 4.52 16.27
CA LEU A 257 24.60 3.49 15.44
C LEU A 257 25.82 3.99 14.67
N THR A 258 25.83 5.27 14.30
CA THR A 258 26.93 5.89 13.54
C THR A 258 27.98 6.55 14.43
N ALA A 259 27.73 6.66 15.75
CA ALA A 259 28.70 7.23 16.67
C ALA A 259 29.98 6.38 16.64
N PRO A 260 31.17 6.98 16.48
CA PRO A 260 32.42 6.24 16.55
C PRO A 260 32.48 5.57 17.92
N ARG A 261 32.63 4.23 17.94
CA ARG A 261 32.89 3.51 19.19
C ARG A 261 34.18 4.07 19.73
N ALA A 262 34.10 4.84 20.82
CA ALA A 262 35.28 5.26 21.55
C ALA A 262 36.10 3.99 21.82
N THR A 263 37.30 3.93 21.27
CA THR A 263 38.27 2.89 21.57
C THR A 263 38.34 2.80 23.08
N GLN A 264 37.85 1.70 23.64
CA GLN A 264 38.25 1.27 24.97
C GLN A 264 39.71 0.78 24.86
N GLU A 265 40.61 1.69 24.48
CA GLU A 265 42.00 1.64 24.93
C GLU A 265 41.96 2.15 26.37
N THR A 266 41.65 1.26 27.29
CA THR A 266 42.03 1.45 28.68
C THR A 266 42.93 0.28 29.02
N ASP A 267 44.18 0.43 28.58
CA ASP A 267 45.36 0.21 29.38
C ASP A 267 45.06 -0.41 30.77
N ARG A 268 45.28 -1.72 30.89
CA ARG A 268 45.76 -2.42 32.10
C ARG A 268 46.08 -3.89 31.81
#